data_AF-A0A2W5XJT6-F1
#
_entry.id   AF-A0A2W5XJT6-F1
#
_cell.length_a   1.000
_cell.length_b   1.000
_cell.length_c   1.000
_cell.angle_alpha   90.00
_cell.angle_beta   90.00
_cell.angle_gamma   90.00
#
_symmetry.space_group_name_H-M   'P 1'
#
loop_
_entity.id
_entity.type
_entity.pdbx_description
1 polymer ?
#
loop_
_entity_poly.entity_id
_entity_poly.type
_entity_poly.pdbx_seq_one_letter_code
_entity_poly.pdbx_strand_id
1 'polypeptide(L)'
;MRRSIPTVVVTVIGLILLADFIVANPTLDRVAGAVSEWIMLLAAAAALTGAIALVATHGRALLQRGTDRIGSAVLLLGLALMLIAGFRPGSSGSSDPMTRWLVAALLAPLIASLFALLFFFLLAAIRRGLAIRSRETSLMVVVALAVLVLLLPLGGALGGWLAAAAGWSLSGPIGAVFRGMLIGVAVMGAITAARLLFGVEGTDE
;
A
#
# COMPACT_ATOMS: atom_id res chain seq x y z
N MET A 1 -9.87 -18.08 -23.98
CA MET A 1 -8.42 -18.31 -24.24
C MET A 1 -7.63 -17.02 -24.57
N ARG A 2 -8.26 -15.90 -24.96
CA ARG A 2 -7.58 -14.60 -25.20
C ARG A 2 -7.18 -13.79 -23.94
N ARG A 3 -7.43 -14.30 -22.73
CA ARG A 3 -7.16 -13.63 -21.44
C ARG A 3 -5.85 -14.05 -20.76
N SER A 4 -5.07 -14.98 -21.33
CA SER A 4 -3.87 -15.54 -20.67
C SER A 4 -2.55 -14.80 -20.98
N ILE A 5 -2.44 -14.18 -22.15
CA ILE A 5 -1.21 -13.51 -22.61
C ILE A 5 -0.69 -12.47 -21.60
N PRO A 6 -1.50 -11.52 -21.11
CA PRO A 6 -0.99 -10.51 -20.18
C PRO A 6 -0.65 -11.03 -18.79
N THR A 7 -1.41 -11.99 -18.28
CA THR A 7 -1.09 -12.62 -17.01
C THR A 7 0.26 -13.33 -17.11
N VAL A 8 0.52 -14.00 -18.24
CA VAL A 8 1.83 -14.61 -18.51
C VAL A 8 2.92 -13.54 -18.61
N VAL A 9 2.69 -12.45 -19.34
CA VAL A 9 3.69 -11.36 -19.47
C VAL A 9 4.03 -10.75 -18.10
N VAL A 10 3.03 -10.39 -17.29
CA VAL A 10 3.26 -9.83 -15.94
C VAL A 10 3.95 -10.84 -15.02
N THR A 11 3.58 -12.12 -15.11
CA THR A 11 4.22 -13.18 -14.32
C THR A 11 5.68 -13.34 -14.72
N VAL A 12 6.00 -13.31 -16.02
CA VAL A 12 7.36 -13.41 -16.54
C VAL A 12 8.20 -12.19 -16.13
N ILE A 13 7.66 -10.98 -16.26
CA ILE A 13 8.33 -9.75 -15.80
C ILE A 13 8.62 -9.83 -14.30
N GLY A 14 7.63 -10.22 -13.50
CA GLY A 14 7.79 -10.40 -12.05
C GLY A 14 8.84 -11.45 -11.70
N LEU A 15 8.89 -12.57 -12.43
CA LEU A 15 9.90 -13.61 -12.23
C LEU A 15 11.32 -13.14 -12.61
N ILE A 16 11.46 -12.34 -13.67
CA ILE A 16 12.77 -11.77 -14.07
C ILE A 16 13.29 -10.84 -12.97
N LEU A 17 12.45 -9.95 -12.46
CA LEU A 17 12.83 -9.02 -11.38
C LEU A 17 13.10 -9.76 -10.06
N LEU A 18 12.35 -10.82 -9.76
CA LEU A 18 12.59 -11.65 -8.59
C LEU A 18 13.91 -12.42 -8.72
N ALA A 19 14.22 -12.93 -9.91
CA ALA A 19 15.47 -13.62 -10.17
C ALA A 19 16.66 -12.67 -10.02
N ASP A 20 16.55 -11.44 -10.52
CA ASP A 20 17.55 -10.37 -10.35
C ASP A 20 17.83 -10.07 -8.88
N PHE A 21 16.77 -9.98 -8.07
CA PHE A 21 16.89 -9.74 -6.64
C PHE A 21 17.63 -10.85 -5.87
N ILE A 22 17.55 -12.10 -6.32
CA ILE A 22 18.10 -13.27 -5.62
C ILE A 22 19.50 -13.64 -6.15
N VAL A 23 19.74 -13.45 -7.45
CA VAL A 23 20.94 -13.95 -8.15
C VAL A 23 21.74 -12.79 -8.71
N ALA A 24 22.93 -12.54 -8.16
CA ALA A 24 23.87 -11.57 -8.70
C ALA A 24 24.45 -12.09 -10.04
N ASN A 25 23.89 -11.64 -11.17
CA ASN A 25 24.35 -12.00 -12.51
C ASN A 25 24.31 -10.78 -13.45
N PRO A 26 25.45 -10.37 -14.04
CA PRO A 26 25.55 -9.14 -14.84
C PRO A 26 24.73 -9.13 -16.13
N THR A 27 24.26 -10.29 -16.62
CA THR A 27 23.31 -10.36 -17.74
C THR A 27 21.87 -10.15 -17.28
N LEU A 28 21.54 -10.62 -16.09
CA LEU A 28 20.22 -10.47 -15.48
C LEU A 28 19.99 -9.02 -15.06
N ASP A 29 21.00 -8.39 -14.44
CA ASP A 29 21.01 -6.98 -14.06
C ASP A 29 20.69 -6.06 -15.25
N ARG A 30 21.20 -6.37 -16.45
CA ARG A 30 20.93 -5.57 -17.67
C ARG A 30 19.48 -5.69 -18.12
N VAL A 31 18.93 -6.91 -18.11
CA VAL A 31 17.55 -7.15 -18.52
C VAL A 31 16.59 -6.53 -17.49
N ALA A 32 16.84 -6.75 -16.20
CA ALA A 32 16.06 -6.17 -15.11
C ALA A 32 16.14 -4.65 -15.08
N GLY A 33 17.32 -4.08 -15.35
CA GLY A 33 17.54 -2.63 -15.48
C GLY A 33 16.73 -2.04 -16.63
N ALA A 34 16.79 -2.65 -17.83
CA ALA A 34 15.98 -2.21 -18.96
C ALA A 34 14.49 -2.28 -18.64
N VAL A 35 14.01 -3.41 -18.10
CA VAL A 35 12.61 -3.58 -17.68
C VAL A 35 12.20 -2.51 -16.66
N SER A 36 13.06 -2.21 -15.69
CA SER A 36 12.81 -1.19 -14.66
C SER A 36 12.72 0.21 -15.25
N GLU A 37 13.55 0.53 -16.25
CA GLU A 37 13.48 1.80 -16.98
C GLU A 37 12.14 1.94 -17.71
N TRP A 38 11.70 0.90 -18.43
CA TRP A 38 10.37 0.88 -19.07
C TRP A 38 9.24 1.05 -18.04
N ILE A 39 9.31 0.35 -16.90
CA ILE A 39 8.33 0.49 -15.81
C ILE A 39 8.32 1.93 -15.29
N MET A 40 9.48 2.57 -15.13
CA MET A 40 9.58 3.94 -14.63
C MET A 40 9.00 4.96 -15.61
N LEU A 41 9.23 4.79 -16.92
CA LEU A 41 8.61 5.61 -17.97
C LEU A 41 7.09 5.44 -17.99
N LEU A 42 6.61 4.19 -17.92
CA LEU A 42 5.18 3.88 -17.84
C LEU A 42 4.54 4.48 -16.57
N ALA A 43 5.21 4.39 -15.43
CA ALA A 43 4.75 4.96 -14.17
C ALA A 43 4.68 6.49 -14.23
N ALA A 44 5.66 7.14 -14.86
CA ALA A 44 5.65 8.59 -15.06
C ALA A 44 4.48 9.03 -15.96
N ALA A 45 4.24 8.32 -17.07
CA ALA A 45 3.11 8.58 -17.94
C ALA A 45 1.77 8.35 -17.22
N ALA A 46 1.63 7.24 -16.48
CA ALA A 46 0.44 6.93 -15.70
C ALA A 46 0.18 7.97 -14.60
N ALA A 47 1.22 8.44 -13.91
CA ALA A 47 1.10 9.49 -12.90
C ALA A 47 0.59 10.80 -13.52
N LEU A 48 1.11 11.17 -14.70
CA LEU A 48 0.65 12.36 -15.42
C LEU A 48 -0.81 12.22 -15.86
N THR A 49 -1.17 11.10 -16.49
CA THR A 49 -2.57 10.83 -16.90
C THR A 49 -3.51 10.80 -15.69
N GLY A 50 -3.07 10.20 -14.57
CA GLY A 50 -3.82 10.15 -13.32
C GLY A 50 -4.06 11.55 -12.75
N ALA A 51 -3.04 12.42 -12.73
CA ALA A 51 -3.19 13.80 -12.30
C ALA A 51 -4.16 14.59 -13.20
N ILE A 52 -4.06 14.44 -14.52
CA ILE A 52 -4.97 15.07 -15.48
C ILE A 52 -6.41 14.60 -15.25
N ALA A 53 -6.61 13.29 -15.11
CA ALA A 53 -7.93 12.71 -14.85
C ALA A 53 -8.52 13.21 -13.51
N LEU A 54 -7.69 13.33 -12.47
CA LEU A 54 -8.09 13.84 -11.17
C LEU A 54 -8.57 15.29 -11.26
N VAL A 55 -7.80 16.14 -11.95
CA VAL A 55 -8.16 17.54 -12.19
C VAL A 55 -9.41 17.65 -13.06
N ALA A 56 -9.54 16.85 -14.11
CA ALA A 56 -10.70 16.89 -15.00
C ALA A 56 -12.00 16.46 -14.28
N THR A 57 -11.94 15.39 -13.49
CA THR A 57 -13.09 14.86 -12.74
C THR A 57 -13.51 15.79 -11.62
N HIS A 58 -12.58 16.19 -10.75
CA HIS A 58 -12.89 17.01 -9.59
C HIS A 58 -13.08 18.48 -9.97
N GLY A 59 -12.42 18.98 -11.02
CA GLY A 59 -12.65 20.31 -11.55
C GLY A 59 -14.08 20.47 -12.09
N ARG A 60 -14.61 19.46 -12.79
CA ARG A 60 -16.02 19.43 -13.19
C ARG A 60 -16.96 19.32 -11.98
N ALA A 61 -16.61 18.52 -10.98
CA ALA A 61 -17.40 18.37 -9.75
C ALA A 61 -17.58 19.69 -8.97
N LEU A 62 -16.60 20.60 -9.01
CA LEU A 62 -16.73 21.94 -8.41
C LEU A 62 -17.80 22.79 -9.10
N LEU A 63 -17.94 22.66 -10.42
CA LEU A 63 -18.85 23.45 -11.24
C LEU A 63 -20.29 22.89 -11.20
N GLN A 64 -20.44 21.59 -10.99
CA GLN A 64 -21.74 20.92 -10.94
C GLN A 64 -22.44 21.11 -9.58
N ARG A 65 -23.79 21.10 -9.58
CA ARG A 65 -24.63 21.15 -8.37
C ARG A 65 -24.94 19.73 -7.90
N GLY A 66 -24.84 19.47 -6.60
CA GLY A 66 -25.16 18.16 -5.99
C GLY A 66 -23.96 17.24 -5.72
N THR A 67 -22.74 17.64 -6.10
CA THR A 67 -21.50 16.88 -5.82
C THR A 67 -20.82 17.41 -4.55
N ASP A 68 -19.97 16.58 -3.91
CA ASP A 68 -19.13 17.01 -2.78
C ASP A 68 -18.04 18.00 -3.24
N ARG A 69 -18.40 19.28 -3.22
CA ARG A 69 -17.52 20.39 -3.59
C ARG A 69 -16.38 20.58 -2.61
N ILE A 70 -16.61 20.31 -1.33
CA ILE A 70 -15.59 20.51 -0.30
C ILE A 70 -14.50 19.45 -0.47
N GLY A 71 -14.87 18.18 -0.57
CA GLY A 71 -13.92 17.10 -0.82
C GLY A 71 -13.13 17.32 -2.11
N SER A 72 -13.81 17.71 -3.19
CA SER A 72 -13.18 18.00 -4.47
C SER A 72 -12.19 19.18 -4.39
N ALA A 73 -12.56 20.26 -3.68
CA ALA A 73 -11.68 21.42 -3.51
C ALA A 73 -10.45 21.09 -2.66
N VAL A 74 -10.63 20.35 -1.55
CA VAL A 74 -9.54 19.90 -0.68
C VAL A 74 -8.56 19.01 -1.44
N LEU A 75 -9.07 18.08 -2.26
CA LEU A 75 -8.25 17.19 -3.05
C LEU A 75 -7.41 17.95 -4.08
N LEU A 76 -8.02 18.87 -4.84
CA LEU A 76 -7.31 19.68 -5.83
C LEU A 76 -6.28 20.60 -5.17
N LEU A 77 -6.61 21.17 -4.02
CA LEU A 77 -5.68 21.98 -3.23
C LEU A 77 -4.50 21.13 -2.74
N GLY A 78 -4.75 19.92 -2.24
CA GLY A 78 -3.71 18.98 -1.82
C GLY A 78 -2.78 18.59 -2.97
N LEU A 79 -3.34 18.30 -4.15
CA LEU A 79 -2.57 18.05 -5.37
C LEU A 79 -1.68 19.26 -5.72
N ALA A 80 -2.24 20.47 -5.69
CA ALA A 80 -1.50 21.69 -6.01
C ALA A 80 -0.35 21.93 -5.02
N LEU A 81 -0.60 21.80 -3.70
CA LEU A 81 0.44 21.94 -2.67
C LEU A 81 1.58 20.94 -2.88
N MET A 82 1.25 19.70 -3.21
CA MET A 82 2.24 18.65 -3.44
C MET A 82 3.10 18.92 -4.68
N LEU A 83 2.49 19.38 -5.78
CA LEU A 83 3.21 19.77 -6.98
C LEU A 83 4.09 21.00 -6.74
N ILE A 84 3.59 22.03 -6.05
CA ILE A 84 4.36 23.22 -5.72
C ILE A 84 5.58 22.86 -4.86
N ALA A 85 5.40 22.00 -3.85
CA ALA A 85 6.50 21.53 -3.02
C ALA A 85 7.54 20.71 -3.79
N GLY A 86 7.09 19.83 -4.69
CA GLY A 86 7.97 18.94 -5.46
C GLY A 86 8.66 19.57 -6.67
N PHE A 87 8.10 20.64 -7.24
CA PHE A 87 8.64 21.29 -8.45
C PHE A 87 9.20 22.70 -8.20
N ARG A 88 9.24 23.16 -6.95
CA ARG A 88 9.88 24.45 -6.62
C ARG A 88 11.36 24.45 -7.05
N PRO A 89 11.90 25.60 -7.52
CA PRO A 89 13.32 25.72 -7.83
C PRO A 89 14.19 25.33 -6.61
N GLY A 90 15.17 24.46 -6.83
CA GLY A 90 16.05 23.95 -5.76
C GLY A 90 15.46 22.84 -4.89
N SER A 91 14.29 22.29 -5.25
CA SER A 91 13.79 21.07 -4.61
C SER A 91 14.53 19.82 -5.11
N SER A 92 14.71 18.86 -4.21
CA SER A 92 15.18 17.51 -4.54
C SER A 92 14.00 16.54 -4.79
N GLY A 93 12.86 17.08 -5.24
CA GLY A 93 11.63 16.34 -5.52
C GLY A 93 11.06 15.62 -4.30
N SER A 94 10.99 14.29 -4.38
CA SER A 94 10.43 13.43 -3.32
C SER A 94 11.27 13.39 -2.04
N SER A 95 12.57 13.69 -2.13
CA SER A 95 13.48 13.69 -0.97
C SER A 95 13.51 15.02 -0.21
N ASP A 96 12.87 16.07 -0.75
CA ASP A 96 12.83 17.39 -0.16
C ASP A 96 12.10 17.35 1.20
N PRO A 97 12.63 17.98 2.28
CA PRO A 97 11.99 17.97 3.58
C PRO A 97 10.54 18.48 3.56
N MET A 98 10.24 19.47 2.73
CA MET A 98 8.88 20.02 2.57
C MET A 98 7.92 18.96 2.00
N THR A 99 8.33 18.29 0.93
CA THR A 99 7.57 17.21 0.30
C THR A 99 7.35 16.05 1.27
N ARG A 100 8.39 15.63 2.00
CA ARG A 100 8.28 14.57 3.02
C ARG A 100 7.36 14.95 4.17
N TRP A 101 7.41 16.20 4.62
CA TRP A 101 6.55 16.70 5.68
C TRP A 101 5.08 16.71 5.24
N LEU A 102 4.77 17.21 4.04
CA LEU A 102 3.40 17.21 3.50
C LEU A 102 2.83 15.80 3.40
N VAL A 103 3.63 14.85 2.89
CA VAL A 103 3.24 13.44 2.81
C VAL A 103 2.96 12.86 4.19
N ALA A 104 3.85 13.10 5.16
CA ALA A 104 3.69 12.60 6.53
C ALA A 104 2.46 13.23 7.22
N ALA A 105 2.25 14.54 7.06
CA ALA A 105 1.12 15.26 7.62
C ALA A 105 -0.23 14.76 7.08
N LEU A 106 -0.26 14.25 5.85
CA LEU A 106 -1.45 13.68 5.23
C LEU A 106 -1.63 12.19 5.59
N LEU A 107 -0.57 11.40 5.54
CA LEU A 107 -0.63 9.95 5.79
C LEU A 107 -0.79 9.62 7.27
N ALA A 108 -0.16 10.34 8.20
CA ALA A 108 -0.21 10.00 9.62
C ALA A 108 -1.64 9.99 10.19
N PRO A 109 -2.49 11.01 9.95
CA PRO A 109 -3.88 10.99 10.41
C PRO A 109 -4.73 9.91 9.73
N LEU A 110 -4.50 9.64 8.44
CA LEU A 110 -5.21 8.59 7.70
C LEU A 110 -4.88 7.20 8.24
N ILE A 111 -3.61 6.94 8.50
CA ILE A 111 -3.16 5.68 9.09
C ILE A 111 -3.72 5.55 10.51
N ALA A 112 -3.70 6.62 11.30
CA ALA A 112 -4.27 6.64 12.65
C ALA A 112 -5.79 6.35 12.66
N SER A 113 -6.55 6.93 11.72
CA SER A 113 -8.00 6.68 11.63
C SER A 113 -8.31 5.25 11.20
N LEU A 114 -7.53 4.68 10.28
CA LEU A 114 -7.63 3.27 9.90
C LEU A 114 -7.32 2.34 11.09
N PHE A 115 -6.28 2.63 11.87
CA PHE A 115 -5.97 1.86 13.08
C PHE A 115 -7.05 2.00 14.15
N ALA A 116 -7.62 3.18 14.33
CA ALA A 116 -8.74 3.39 15.24
C ALA A 116 -9.95 2.52 14.84
N LEU A 117 -10.32 2.53 13.56
CA LEU A 117 -11.40 1.68 13.03
C LEU A 117 -11.09 0.20 13.22
N LEU A 118 -9.88 -0.25 12.88
CA LEU A 118 -9.43 -1.63 13.08
C LEU A 118 -9.54 -2.06 14.54
N PHE A 119 -9.17 -1.19 15.48
CA PHE A 119 -9.29 -1.48 16.91
C PHE A 119 -10.75 -1.75 17.30
N PHE A 120 -11.70 -0.90 16.87
CA PHE A 120 -13.12 -1.10 17.16
C PHE A 120 -13.69 -2.35 16.48
N PHE A 121 -13.32 -2.62 15.22
CA PHE A 121 -13.75 -3.84 14.52
C PHE A 121 -13.17 -5.10 15.17
N LEU A 122 -11.91 -5.06 15.57
CA LEU A 122 -11.27 -6.17 16.26
C LEU A 122 -11.94 -6.42 17.62
N LEU A 123 -12.24 -5.37 18.38
CA LEU A 123 -12.95 -5.49 19.66
C LEU A 123 -14.35 -6.08 19.47
N ALA A 124 -15.08 -5.65 18.44
CA ALA A 124 -16.38 -6.22 18.09
C ALA A 124 -16.27 -7.70 17.66
N ALA A 125 -15.25 -8.05 16.89
CA ALA A 125 -14.97 -9.41 16.46
C ALA A 125 -14.60 -10.32 17.64
N ILE A 126 -13.77 -9.85 18.57
CA ILE A 126 -13.41 -10.55 19.81
C ILE A 126 -14.66 -10.80 20.64
N ARG A 127 -15.50 -9.78 20.85
CA ARG A 127 -16.75 -9.94 21.60
C ARG A 127 -17.65 -11.00 20.98
N ARG A 128 -17.86 -10.94 19.65
CA ARG A 128 -18.68 -11.91 18.91
C ARG A 128 -18.06 -13.31 18.95
N GLY A 129 -16.75 -13.42 18.81
CA GLY A 129 -16.03 -14.69 18.82
C GLY A 129 -16.06 -15.37 20.19
N LEU A 130 -15.86 -14.61 21.28
CA LEU A 130 -15.95 -15.13 22.64
C LEU A 130 -17.37 -15.54 23.02
N ALA A 131 -18.39 -14.87 22.46
CA ALA A 131 -19.80 -15.25 22.66
C ALA A 131 -20.14 -16.63 22.09
N ILE A 132 -19.45 -17.07 21.02
CA ILE A 132 -19.61 -18.41 20.41
C ILE A 132 -18.97 -19.50 21.29
N ARG A 133 -18.18 -19.11 22.32
CA ARG A 133 -17.61 -19.95 23.37
C ARG A 133 -16.79 -21.15 22.87
N SER A 134 -16.12 -20.98 21.73
CA SER A 134 -15.14 -21.97 21.25
C SER A 134 -13.83 -21.85 22.04
N ARG A 135 -13.23 -22.99 22.40
CA ARG A 135 -11.90 -23.01 23.05
C ARG A 135 -10.85 -22.37 22.16
N GLU A 136 -10.95 -22.60 20.86
CA GLU A 136 -10.06 -22.04 19.84
C GLU A 136 -10.05 -20.50 19.84
N THR A 137 -11.20 -19.85 19.88
CA THR A 137 -11.24 -18.38 19.87
C THR A 137 -10.66 -17.79 21.14
N SER A 138 -10.89 -18.41 22.31
CA SER A 138 -10.26 -17.95 23.55
C SER A 138 -8.73 -18.04 23.50
N LEU A 139 -8.19 -19.12 22.91
CA LEU A 139 -6.75 -19.28 22.71
C LEU A 139 -6.20 -18.22 21.75
N MET A 140 -6.88 -17.95 20.63
CA MET A 140 -6.45 -16.90 19.70
C MET A 140 -6.40 -15.52 20.36
N VAL A 141 -7.39 -15.18 21.19
CA VAL A 141 -7.41 -13.90 21.93
C VAL A 141 -6.26 -13.81 22.92
N VAL A 142 -5.98 -14.88 23.68
CA VAL A 142 -4.84 -14.92 24.61
C VAL A 142 -3.51 -14.74 23.87
N VAL A 143 -3.32 -15.45 22.75
CA VAL A 143 -2.11 -15.32 21.93
C VAL A 143 -1.98 -13.90 21.36
N ALA A 144 -3.07 -13.32 20.85
CA ALA A 144 -3.07 -11.95 20.34
C ALA A 144 -2.71 -10.93 21.43
N LEU A 145 -3.26 -11.09 22.64
CA LEU A 145 -2.96 -10.22 23.78
C LEU A 145 -1.49 -10.38 24.22
N ALA A 146 -0.97 -11.61 24.23
CA ALA A 146 0.44 -11.86 24.54
C ALA A 146 1.35 -11.16 23.54
N VAL A 147 1.08 -11.26 22.24
CA VAL A 147 1.83 -10.53 21.20
C VAL A 147 1.74 -9.02 21.40
N LEU A 148 0.56 -8.48 21.75
CA LEU A 148 0.40 -7.05 22.04
C LEU A 148 1.32 -6.59 23.16
N VAL A 149 1.44 -7.39 24.23
CA VAL A 149 2.33 -7.11 25.38
C VAL A 149 3.79 -7.11 24.96
N LEU A 150 4.21 -8.00 24.04
CA LEU A 150 5.59 -8.04 23.55
C LEU A 150 5.99 -6.71 22.89
N LEU A 151 5.05 -6.05 22.20
CA LEU A 151 5.32 -4.81 21.45
C LEU A 151 5.34 -3.54 22.33
N LEU A 152 5.09 -3.63 23.63
CA LEU A 152 5.15 -2.46 24.51
C LEU A 152 6.61 -1.98 24.68
N PRO A 153 6.90 -0.69 24.42
CA PRO A 153 8.23 -0.13 24.63
C PRO A 153 8.50 0.06 26.13
N LEU A 154 8.92 -1.01 26.81
CA LEU A 154 9.30 -1.02 28.22
C LEU A 154 10.83 -0.86 28.37
N GLY A 155 11.26 -0.18 29.43
CA GLY A 155 12.69 0.01 29.75
C GLY A 155 13.28 -1.10 30.63
N GLY A 156 14.60 -1.12 30.76
CA GLY A 156 15.33 -2.04 31.64
C GLY A 156 15.52 -3.46 31.06
N ALA A 157 15.96 -4.40 31.91
CA ALA A 157 16.27 -5.77 31.49
C ALA A 157 15.04 -6.55 30.97
N LEU A 158 13.87 -6.31 31.57
CA LEU A 158 12.59 -6.85 31.09
C LEU A 158 12.24 -6.30 29.69
N GLY A 159 12.51 -5.02 29.46
CA GLY A 159 12.34 -4.38 28.14
C GLY A 159 13.20 -5.02 27.04
N GLY A 160 14.45 -5.37 27.36
CA GLY A 160 15.34 -6.05 26.41
C GLY A 160 14.82 -7.42 25.97
N TRP A 161 14.31 -8.24 26.91
CA TRP A 161 13.73 -9.54 26.59
C TRP A 161 12.43 -9.40 25.78
N LEU A 162 11.55 -8.49 26.18
CA LEU A 162 10.30 -8.19 25.46
C LEU A 162 10.58 -7.74 24.02
N ALA A 163 11.54 -6.83 23.83
CA ALA A 163 11.94 -6.35 22.51
C ALA A 163 12.52 -7.47 21.63
N ALA A 164 13.32 -8.37 22.20
CA ALA A 164 13.84 -9.53 21.48
C ALA A 164 12.71 -10.49 21.06
N ALA A 165 11.77 -10.78 21.97
CA ALA A 165 10.61 -11.61 21.68
C ALA A 165 9.67 -10.97 20.64
N ALA A 166 9.46 -9.65 20.70
CA ALA A 166 8.73 -8.90 19.70
C ALA A 166 9.44 -8.95 18.33
N GLY A 167 10.76 -8.77 18.31
CA GLY A 167 11.58 -8.88 17.10
C GLY A 167 11.48 -10.25 16.44
N TRP A 168 11.52 -11.33 17.23
CA TRP A 168 11.30 -12.68 16.71
C TRP A 168 9.88 -12.87 16.14
N SER A 169 8.85 -12.37 16.85
CA SER A 169 7.46 -12.44 16.38
C SER A 169 7.24 -11.67 15.07
N LEU A 170 7.80 -10.46 14.98
CA LEU A 170 7.75 -9.58 13.80
C LEU A 170 8.52 -10.15 12.60
N SER A 171 9.68 -10.79 12.82
CA SER A 171 10.50 -11.34 11.74
C SER A 171 10.03 -12.72 11.25
N GLY A 172 9.50 -13.53 12.18
CA GLY A 172 8.97 -14.86 11.92
C GLY A 172 7.50 -14.85 11.48
N PRO A 173 6.55 -15.19 12.36
CA PRO A 173 5.16 -15.42 11.99
C PRO A 173 4.45 -14.18 11.44
N ILE A 174 4.56 -13.04 12.12
CA ILE A 174 3.89 -11.80 11.70
C ILE A 174 4.47 -11.31 10.37
N GLY A 175 5.80 -11.34 10.25
CA GLY A 175 6.50 -11.00 9.01
C GLY A 175 6.11 -11.89 7.84
N ALA A 176 5.94 -13.20 8.07
CA ALA A 176 5.46 -14.13 7.06
C ALA A 176 4.03 -13.78 6.58
N VAL A 177 3.12 -13.45 7.50
CA VAL A 177 1.75 -13.01 7.17
C VAL A 177 1.76 -11.73 6.34
N PHE A 178 2.53 -10.71 6.74
CA PHE A 178 2.65 -9.47 5.98
C PHE A 178 3.23 -9.69 4.59
N ARG A 179 4.28 -10.51 4.45
CA ARG A 179 4.85 -10.85 3.14
C ARG A 179 3.81 -11.54 2.26
N GLY A 180 3.08 -12.52 2.79
CA GLY A 180 2.00 -13.19 2.06
C GLY A 180 0.90 -12.23 1.62
N MET A 181 0.48 -11.32 2.51
CA MET A 181 -0.50 -10.27 2.20
C MET A 181 -0.02 -9.35 1.08
N LEU A 182 1.24 -8.87 1.14
CA LEU A 182 1.82 -8.00 0.12
C LEU A 182 1.88 -8.68 -1.25
N ILE A 183 2.29 -9.95 -1.30
CA ILE A 183 2.26 -10.75 -2.53
C ILE A 183 0.82 -10.85 -3.06
N GLY A 184 -0.15 -11.17 -2.20
CA GLY A 184 -1.55 -11.27 -2.58
C GLY A 184 -2.12 -9.96 -3.15
N VAL A 185 -1.84 -8.83 -2.51
CA VAL A 185 -2.24 -7.50 -2.99
C VAL A 185 -1.58 -7.18 -4.33
N ALA A 186 -0.30 -7.48 -4.50
CA ALA A 186 0.41 -7.26 -5.75
C ALA A 186 -0.20 -8.07 -6.91
N VAL A 187 -0.50 -9.35 -6.68
CA VAL A 187 -1.15 -10.23 -7.67
C VAL A 187 -2.55 -9.72 -8.03
N MET A 188 -3.35 -9.33 -7.03
CA MET A 188 -4.69 -8.77 -7.28
C MET A 188 -4.62 -7.46 -8.07
N GLY A 189 -3.69 -6.57 -7.73
CA GLY A 189 -3.45 -5.34 -8.48
C GLY A 189 -3.07 -5.61 -9.94
N ALA A 190 -2.18 -6.58 -10.18
CA ALA A 190 -1.79 -7.00 -11.52
C ALA A 190 -2.97 -7.55 -12.34
N ILE A 191 -3.85 -8.34 -11.72
CA ILE A 191 -5.04 -8.88 -12.37
C ILE A 191 -5.99 -7.74 -12.76
N THR A 192 -6.27 -6.80 -11.86
CA THR A 192 -7.14 -5.65 -12.15
C THR A 192 -6.56 -4.78 -13.27
N ALA A 193 -5.27 -4.47 -13.22
CA ALA A 193 -4.60 -3.72 -14.28
C ALA A 193 -4.68 -4.42 -15.65
N ALA A 194 -4.51 -5.76 -15.67
CA ALA A 194 -4.70 -6.52 -16.89
C ALA A 194 -6.15 -6.42 -17.40
N ARG A 195 -7.17 -6.60 -16.54
CA ARG A 195 -8.57 -6.50 -16.97
C ARG A 195 -8.91 -5.16 -17.61
N LEU A 196 -8.41 -4.08 -17.01
CA LEU A 196 -8.52 -2.71 -17.55
C LEU A 196 -7.83 -2.58 -18.92
N LEU A 197 -6.58 -3.03 -19.05
CA LEU A 197 -5.80 -2.90 -20.28
C LEU A 197 -6.42 -3.66 -21.47
N PHE A 198 -7.03 -4.82 -21.22
CA PHE A 198 -7.66 -5.63 -22.29
C PHE A 198 -9.14 -5.30 -22.51
N GLY A 199 -9.66 -4.25 -21.87
CA GLY A 199 -11.06 -3.84 -22.03
C GLY A 199 -12.05 -4.91 -21.61
N VAL A 200 -11.63 -5.84 -20.74
CA VAL A 200 -12.49 -6.93 -20.24
C VAL A 200 -13.57 -6.39 -19.29
N GLU A 201 -13.31 -5.23 -18.68
CA GLU A 201 -14.27 -4.45 -17.88
C GLU A 201 -15.03 -3.40 -18.72
N GLY A 202 -14.92 -3.44 -20.06
CA GLY A 202 -15.74 -2.63 -20.94
C GLY A 202 -17.13 -3.24 -21.12
N THR A 203 -18.15 -2.48 -20.70
CA THR A 203 -19.60 -2.64 -20.95
C THR A 203 -20.34 -3.74 -20.18
N ASP A 204 -20.65 -3.48 -18.91
CA ASP A 204 -21.89 -3.94 -18.25
C ASP A 204 -22.61 -2.74 -17.59
N GLU A 205 -22.66 -1.61 -18.33
CA GLU A 205 -23.66 -0.53 -18.14
C GLU A 205 -24.33 -0.23 -19.48
#